data_AF-A0A0F9AAD5-F1
#
_entry.id   AF-A0A0F9AAD5-F1
#
_cell.length_a   1.000
_cell.length_b   1.000
_cell.length_c   1.000
_cell.angle_alpha   90.00
_cell.angle_beta   90.00
_cell.angle_gamma   90.00
#
_symmetry.space_group_name_H-M   'P 1'
#
loop_
_entity.id
_entity.type
_entity.pdbx_description
1 polymer ?
#
loop_
_entity_poly.entity_id
_entity_poly.type
_entity_poly.pdbx_seq_one_letter_code
_entity_poly.pdbx_strand_id
1 'polypeptide(L)' 'MPIRPEDKHRYPDNWSEIRKWILERAGNKCELCGAGHGQHHPETGSVVVLTIMHLDHIPEN' A
#
# COMPACT_ATOMS: atom_id res chain seq x y z
N MET A 1 4.54 -3.08 0.48
CA MET A 1 5.59 -2.56 1.36
C MET A 1 6.18 -3.73 2.11
N PRO A 2 7.41 -4.16 1.80
CA PRO A 2 8.11 -5.07 2.68
C PRO A 2 8.41 -4.31 3.98
N ILE A 3 7.73 -4.67 5.07
CA ILE A 3 8.10 -4.17 6.40
C ILE A 3 9.40 -4.86 6.78
N ARG A 4 10.42 -4.08 7.15
CA ARG A 4 11.68 -4.64 7.62
C ARG A 4 11.43 -5.42 8.92
N PRO A 5 12.12 -6.54 9.14
CA PRO A 5 11.99 -7.28 10.39
C PRO A 5 12.17 -6.40 11.62
N GLU A 6 13.11 -5.44 11.58
CA GLU A 6 13.35 -4.48 12.67
C GLU A 6 12.12 -3.62 12.99
N ASP A 7 11.36 -3.19 11.97
CA ASP A 7 10.22 -2.27 12.13
C ASP A 7 8.90 -2.98 12.42
N LYS A 8 8.86 -4.32 12.37
CA LYS A 8 7.62 -5.10 12.51
C LYS A 8 6.87 -4.80 13.80
N HIS A 9 7.59 -4.49 14.88
CA HIS A 9 7.02 -4.17 16.19
C HIS A 9 6.26 -2.82 16.24
N ARG A 10 6.47 -1.95 15.24
CA ARG A 10 5.79 -0.65 15.14
C ARG A 10 4.39 -0.78 14.55
N TYR A 11 4.12 -1.87 13.86
CA TYR A 11 2.83 -2.16 13.26
C TYR A 11 1.98 -3.00 14.21
N PRO A 12 0.66 -2.81 14.22
CA PRO A 12 -0.24 -3.64 15.02
C PRO A 12 -0.23 -5.09 14.54
N ASP A 13 -0.51 -6.04 15.44
CA ASP A 13 -0.48 -7.48 15.13
C ASP A 13 -1.42 -7.87 13.98
N ASN A 14 -2.56 -7.16 13.85
CA ASN A 14 -3.55 -7.36 12.80
C ASN A 14 -3.25 -6.59 11.50
N TRP A 15 -2.03 -6.06 11.31
CA TRP A 15 -1.65 -5.31 10.12
C TRP A 15 -1.96 -6.03 8.80
N SER A 16 -1.84 -7.35 8.76
CA SER A 16 -2.17 -8.15 7.56
C SER A 16 -3.64 -8.02 7.15
N GLU A 17 -4.53 -7.91 8.13
CA GLU A 17 -5.98 -7.73 7.91
C GLU A 17 -6.28 -6.30 7.48
N ILE A 18 -5.69 -5.31 8.16
CA ILE A 18 -5.80 -3.89 7.80
C ILE A 18 -5.33 -3.67 6.35
N ARG A 19 -4.18 -4.24 6.00
CA ARG A 19 -3.64 -4.20 4.64
C ARG A 19 -4.62 -4.76 3.62
N LYS A 20 -5.21 -5.92 3.91
CA LYS A 20 -6.17 -6.57 3.01
C LYS A 20 -7.40 -5.68 2.80
N TRP A 21 -7.95 -5.15 3.88
CA TRP A 21 -9.11 -4.27 3.84
C TRP A 21 -8.85 -2.98 3.06
N ILE A 22 -7.68 -2.36 3.23
CA ILE A 22 -7.30 -1.16 2.47
C ILE A 22 -7.22 -1.45 0.96
N LEU A 23 -6.63 -2.58 0.56
CA LEU A 23 -6.54 -2.97 -0.85
C LEU A 23 -7.92 -3.27 -1.46
N GLU A 24 -8.80 -3.91 -0.70
CA GLU A 24 -10.19 -4.17 -1.10
C GLU A 24 -10.97 -2.86 -1.27
N ARG A 25 -10.86 -1.94 -0.30
CA ARG A 25 -11.47 -0.60 -0.36
C ARG A 25 -11.00 0.19 -1.58
N ALA A 26 -9.70 0.15 -1.86
CA ALA A 26 -9.10 0.86 -2.99
C ALA A 26 -9.33 0.17 -4.35
N GLY A 27 -9.97 -1.01 -4.38
CA GLY A 27 -10.24 -1.75 -5.61
C GLY A 27 -8.98 -2.11 -6.40
N ASN A 28 -7.85 -2.35 -5.71
CA ASN A 28 -6.53 -2.55 -6.30
C ASN A 28 -6.09 -1.42 -7.27
N LYS A 29 -6.47 -0.18 -6.96
CA LYS A 29 -6.03 1.02 -7.70
C LYS A 29 -5.37 2.03 -6.76
N CYS A 30 -4.48 2.84 -7.32
CA CYS A 30 -3.91 3.98 -6.61
C CYS A 30 -5.02 5.01 -6.30
N GLU A 31 -5.15 5.43 -5.04
CA GLU A 31 -6.16 6.43 -4.65
C GLU A 31 -5.81 7.86 -5.08
N LEU A 32 -4.57 8.11 -5.54
CA LEU A 32 -4.13 9.42 -6.02
C LEU A 32 -4.22 9.55 -7.55
N CYS A 33 -3.68 8.57 -8.29
CA CYS A 33 -3.62 8.62 -9.76
C CYS A 33 -4.54 7.62 -10.48
N GLY A 34 -5.22 6.72 -9.75
CA GLY A 34 -6.14 5.74 -10.33
C GLY A 34 -5.48 4.55 -11.03
N ALA A 35 -4.14 4.47 -11.09
CA ALA A 35 -3.44 3.39 -11.76
C ALA A 35 -3.68 2.02 -11.09
N GLY A 36 -3.95 0.99 -11.89
CA GLY A 36 -4.23 -0.36 -11.41
C GLY A 36 -2.98 -1.14 -11.02
N HIS A 37 -3.06 -1.93 -9.96
CA HIS A 37 -1.97 -2.81 -9.54
C HIS A 37 -1.63 -3.84 -10.61
N GLY A 38 -0.33 -4.03 -10.90
CA GLY A 38 0.17 -4.97 -11.91
C GLY A 38 -0.06 -4.51 -13.36
N GLN A 39 -0.68 -3.35 -13.56
CA GLN A 39 -0.87 -2.75 -14.89
C GLN A 39 0.27 -1.77 -15.20
N HIS A 40 0.42 -1.42 -16.47
CA HIS A 40 1.32 -0.34 -16.87
C HIS A 40 0.73 1.02 -16.48
N HIS A 41 1.54 1.86 -15.84
CA HIS A 41 1.14 3.21 -15.48
C HIS A 41 0.88 4.03 -16.76
N PRO A 42 -0.24 4.79 -16.85
CA PRO A 42 -0.64 5.48 -18.08
C PRO A 42 0.40 6.51 -18.55
N GLU A 43 1.12 7.15 -17.61
CA GLU A 43 2.10 8.19 -17.96
C GLU A 43 3.53 7.67 -18.13
N THR A 44 3.96 6.71 -17.30
CA THR A 44 5.36 6.30 -17.22
C THR A 44 5.62 4.96 -17.93
N GLY A 45 4.56 4.22 -18.28
CA GLY A 45 4.65 2.89 -18.87
C GLY A 45 5.24 1.81 -17.96
N SER A 46 5.60 2.13 -16.71
CA SER A 46 6.18 1.19 -15.75
C SER A 46 5.09 0.32 -15.10
N VAL A 47 5.45 -0.90 -14.68
CA VAL A 47 4.51 -1.78 -13.96
C VAL A 47 4.22 -1.20 -12.58
N VAL A 48 2.94 -1.03 -12.26
CA VAL A 48 2.47 -0.41 -11.02
C VAL A 48 2.47 -1.42 -9.88
N VAL A 49 3.31 -1.18 -8.87
CA VAL A 49 3.30 -1.94 -7.61
C VAL A 49 2.72 -1.07 -6.52
N LEU A 50 1.52 -1.41 -6.03
CA LEU A 50 0.85 -0.63 -4.99
C LEU A 50 1.45 -0.93 -3.62
N THR A 51 1.59 0.13 -2.83
CA THR A 51 1.95 0.08 -1.42
C THR A 51 0.99 0.95 -0.63
N ILE A 52 0.80 0.62 0.64
CA ILE A 52 0.01 1.44 1.56
C ILE A 52 0.90 2.58 2.05
N MET A 53 0.36 3.79 2.03
CA MET A 53 0.99 5.00 2.53
C MET A 53 0.30 5.41 3.83
N HIS A 54 1.09 5.67 4.88
CA HIS A 54 0.61 6.33 6.09
C HIS A 54 0.43 7.82 5.78
N LEU A 55 -0.79 8.34 5.93
CA LEU A 55 -1.12 9.72 5.54
C LEU A 55 -0.43 10.76 6.42
N ASP A 56 -0.14 10.41 7.66
CA ASP A 56 0.60 11.22 8.64
C ASP A 56 2.11 10.98 8.59
N HIS A 57 2.58 10.12 7.68
CA HIS A 57 3.98 9.68 7.58
C HIS A 57 4.51 8.99 8.86
N ILE A 58 3.62 8.50 9.73
CA ILE A 58 3.94 7.80 10.97
C ILE A 58 3.55 6.32 10.81
N PRO A 59 4.52 5.39 10.74
CA PRO A 59 4.27 3.94 10.62
C PRO A 59 3.41 3.33 11.73
N GLU A 60 3.34 3.97 12.89
CA GLU A 60 2.58 3.52 14.05
C GLU A 60 1.05 3.70 13.92
N ASN A 61 0.56 4.47 12.94
CA ASN A 61 -0.85 4.87 12.79
C ASN A 61 -1.51 4.36 11.49
#